data_AF-A0A749KZL0-F1
#
_entry.id   AF-A0A749KZL0-F1
#
_cell.length_a   1.000
_cell.length_b   1.000
_cell.length_c   1.000
_cell.angle_alpha   90.00
_cell.angle_beta   90.00
_cell.angle_gamma   90.00
#
_symmetry.space_group_name_H-M   'P 1'
#
loop_
_entity.id
_entity.type
_entity.pdbx_description
1 polymer ?
#
loop_
_entity_poly.entity_id
_entity_poly.type
_entity_poly.pdbx_seq_one_letter_code
_entity_poly.pdbx_strand_id
1 'polypeptide(L)'
;MINPVSHFYFNHSSVRVQMINDEPWFCLADVAKILDIKNTSQLAGQLESRGISKTYTPTIGGKQQLTFINEPNLYRVIFRSNKPEARQFQDWVFNDVLPAIRKTGRYQHPVATRRRTAEPLTSTDMQNLNWLVQNMVRSLRYQGVWTRAIWYSLRQATGSPSPEQFCVEDLPALIQECRRIITVTGLVNEKVAKFEREAARRILRKREDCQMVISQLQREFDSNGLSGDNVRRLERYEQIALARLEQRVV
;
A
#
# COMPACT_ATOMS: atom_id res chain seq x y z
N MET A 1 8.25 0.77 -26.91
CA MET A 1 8.32 1.26 -25.52
C MET A 1 7.87 0.15 -24.59
N ILE A 2 8.55 -0.05 -23.46
CA ILE A 2 8.18 -1.06 -22.46
C ILE A 2 7.24 -0.35 -21.48
N ASN A 3 5.95 -0.66 -21.50
CA ASN A 3 5.01 -0.05 -20.55
C ASN A 3 5.11 -0.78 -19.21
N PRO A 4 5.27 -0.06 -18.08
CA PRO A 4 5.36 -0.68 -16.76
C PRO A 4 4.09 -1.48 -16.45
N VAL A 5 4.26 -2.66 -15.85
CA VAL A 5 3.16 -3.55 -15.46
C VAL A 5 3.00 -3.48 -13.94
N SER A 6 1.81 -3.13 -13.47
CA SER A 6 1.41 -3.16 -12.06
C SER A 6 0.62 -4.44 -11.75
N HIS A 7 0.40 -4.75 -10.46
CA HIS A 7 -0.40 -5.90 -10.04
C HIS A 7 -1.65 -5.44 -9.29
N PHE A 8 -2.81 -5.93 -9.70
CA PHE A 8 -4.08 -5.80 -8.99
C PHE A 8 -4.36 -7.11 -8.23
N TYR A 9 -4.71 -7.04 -6.95
CA TYR A 9 -5.01 -8.22 -6.14
C TYR A 9 -6.51 -8.36 -5.90
N PHE A 10 -7.09 -9.50 -6.28
CA PHE A 10 -8.48 -9.86 -6.01
C PHE A 10 -8.53 -11.24 -5.36
N ASN A 11 -9.09 -11.36 -4.15
CA ASN A 11 -9.20 -12.63 -3.41
C ASN A 11 -7.90 -13.47 -3.42
N HIS A 12 -6.77 -12.84 -3.03
CA HIS A 12 -5.42 -13.45 -3.03
C HIS A 12 -4.83 -13.82 -4.40
N SER A 13 -5.51 -13.52 -5.50
CA SER A 13 -5.02 -13.71 -6.87
C SER A 13 -4.52 -12.40 -7.46
N SER A 14 -3.35 -12.42 -8.09
CA SER A 14 -2.77 -11.24 -8.74
C SER A 14 -3.08 -11.24 -10.24
N VAL A 15 -3.56 -10.11 -10.75
CA VAL A 15 -3.76 -9.83 -12.17
C VAL A 15 -2.77 -8.74 -12.56
N ARG A 16 -1.95 -9.02 -13.58
CA ARG A 16 -1.06 -8.01 -14.16
C ARG A 16 -1.88 -6.96 -14.90
N VAL A 17 -1.58 -5.70 -14.65
CA VAL A 17 -2.25 -4.52 -15.21
C VAL A 17 -1.24 -3.63 -15.92
N GLN A 18 -1.62 -3.07 -17.06
CA GLN A 18 -0.83 -2.13 -17.83
C GLN A 18 -1.66 -0.87 -18.06
N MET A 19 -1.04 0.30 -17.90
CA MET A 19 -1.69 1.57 -18.24
C MET A 19 -1.49 1.83 -19.74
N ILE A 20 -2.59 1.96 -20.48
CA ILE A 20 -2.59 2.33 -21.90
C ILE A 20 -3.60 3.47 -22.06
N ASN A 21 -3.12 4.64 -22.50
CA ASN A 21 -3.92 5.87 -22.60
C ASN A 21 -4.61 6.23 -21.28
N ASP A 22 -3.90 6.13 -20.16
CA ASP A 22 -4.41 6.38 -18.79
C ASP A 22 -5.56 5.47 -18.33
N GLU A 23 -5.91 4.45 -19.13
CA GLU A 23 -6.87 3.41 -18.73
C GLU A 23 -6.15 2.13 -18.30
N PRO A 24 -6.70 1.39 -17.31
CA PRO A 24 -6.14 0.10 -16.89
C PRO A 24 -6.52 -1.02 -17.87
N TRP A 25 -5.52 -1.77 -18.30
CA TRP A 25 -5.67 -2.96 -19.13
C TRP A 25 -5.18 -4.20 -18.39
N PHE A 26 -5.94 -5.28 -18.46
CA PHE A 26 -5.78 -6.46 -17.60
C PHE A 26 -5.24 -7.65 -18.39
N CYS A 27 -4.28 -8.38 -17.81
CA CYS A 27 -3.70 -9.55 -18.48
C CYS A 27 -4.73 -10.68 -18.59
N LEU A 28 -5.08 -11.04 -19.82
CA LEU A 28 -6.08 -12.07 -20.12
C LEU A 28 -5.71 -13.44 -19.56
N ALA A 29 -4.42 -13.79 -19.57
CA ALA A 29 -3.94 -15.07 -19.06
C ALA A 29 -4.19 -15.22 -17.54
N ASP A 30 -3.98 -14.13 -16.79
CA ASP A 30 -4.18 -14.13 -15.34
C ASP A 30 -5.68 -14.22 -15.01
N VAL A 31 -6.50 -13.44 -15.71
CA VAL A 31 -7.97 -13.47 -15.59
C VAL A 31 -8.51 -14.86 -15.91
N ALA A 32 -8.07 -15.47 -17.02
CA ALA A 32 -8.49 -16.80 -17.41
C ALA A 32 -8.07 -17.87 -16.41
N LYS A 33 -6.89 -17.73 -15.79
CA LYS A 33 -6.43 -18.63 -14.72
C LYS A 33 -7.33 -18.55 -13.49
N ILE A 34 -7.69 -17.33 -13.05
CA ILE A 34 -8.59 -17.11 -11.92
C ILE A 34 -9.97 -17.71 -12.19
N LEU A 35 -10.48 -17.52 -13.41
CA LEU A 35 -11.79 -17.99 -13.81
C LEU A 35 -11.81 -19.44 -14.33
N ASP A 36 -10.67 -20.14 -14.28
CA ASP A 36 -10.48 -21.52 -14.79
C ASP A 36 -10.92 -21.72 -16.24
N ILE A 37 -10.66 -20.72 -17.07
CA ILE A 37 -10.95 -20.75 -18.50
C ILE A 37 -9.77 -21.39 -19.22
N LYS A 38 -9.94 -22.66 -19.62
CA LYS A 38 -8.89 -23.46 -20.25
C LYS A 38 -8.43 -22.92 -21.61
N ASN A 39 -9.36 -22.38 -22.42
CA ASN A 39 -9.06 -21.94 -23.78
C ASN A 39 -9.04 -20.41 -23.89
N THR A 40 -7.91 -19.80 -23.52
CA THR A 40 -7.67 -18.36 -23.63
C THR A 40 -7.69 -17.84 -25.06
N SER A 41 -7.27 -18.66 -26.04
CA SER A 41 -7.22 -18.27 -27.45
C SER A 41 -8.63 -18.15 -28.04
N GLN A 42 -9.50 -19.12 -27.75
CA GLN A 42 -10.92 -19.05 -28.11
C GLN A 42 -11.61 -17.88 -27.41
N LEU A 43 -11.32 -17.66 -26.13
CA LEU A 43 -11.85 -16.52 -25.38
C LEU A 43 -11.47 -15.20 -26.04
N ALA A 44 -10.20 -15.02 -26.42
CA ALA A 44 -9.74 -13.80 -27.10
C ALA A 44 -10.49 -13.54 -28.40
N GLY A 45 -10.85 -14.58 -29.16
CA GLY A 45 -11.64 -14.47 -30.39
C GLY A 45 -13.10 -14.05 -30.19
N GLN A 46 -13.64 -14.16 -28.97
CA GLN A 46 -15.01 -13.77 -28.62
C GLN A 46 -15.11 -12.35 -28.02
N LEU A 47 -13.97 -11.68 -27.85
CA LEU A 47 -13.87 -10.35 -27.27
C LEU A 47 -13.80 -9.28 -28.36
N GLU A 48 -14.11 -8.04 -28.00
CA GLU A 48 -14.06 -6.93 -28.93
C GLU A 48 -12.61 -6.63 -29.32
N SER A 49 -12.31 -6.70 -30.62
CA SER A 49 -10.95 -6.58 -31.16
C SER A 49 -10.24 -5.28 -30.75
N ARG A 50 -10.99 -4.17 -30.66
CA ARG A 50 -10.49 -2.85 -30.25
C ARG A 50 -10.02 -2.81 -28.79
N GLY A 51 -10.54 -3.70 -27.96
CA GLY A 51 -10.20 -3.81 -26.54
C GLY A 51 -9.17 -4.89 -26.24
N ILE A 52 -8.36 -5.30 -27.24
CA ILE A 52 -7.31 -6.31 -27.10
C ILE A 52 -5.98 -5.72 -27.55
N SER A 53 -4.97 -5.84 -26.71
CA SER A 53 -3.61 -5.38 -27.00
C SER A 53 -2.62 -6.50 -26.70
N LYS A 54 -1.67 -6.73 -27.61
CA LYS A 54 -0.61 -7.71 -27.43
C LYS A 54 0.70 -6.98 -27.15
N THR A 55 1.25 -7.19 -25.96
CA THR A 55 2.47 -6.51 -25.54
C THR A 55 3.55 -7.54 -25.20
N TYR A 56 4.79 -7.28 -25.64
CA TYR A 56 5.94 -8.06 -25.20
C TYR A 56 6.36 -7.61 -23.81
N THR A 57 6.15 -8.47 -22.83
CA THR A 57 6.47 -8.21 -21.42
C THR A 57 7.72 -9.01 -21.04
N PRO A 58 8.73 -8.38 -20.42
CA PRO A 58 9.85 -9.12 -19.84
C PRO A 58 9.34 -9.95 -18.65
N THR A 59 9.50 -11.27 -18.73
CA THR A 59 9.21 -12.20 -17.64
C THR A 59 10.50 -12.91 -17.22
N ILE A 60 10.45 -13.68 -16.12
CA ILE A 60 11.60 -14.46 -15.60
C ILE A 60 12.16 -15.41 -16.67
N GLY A 61 11.31 -15.87 -17.61
CA GLY A 61 11.70 -16.72 -18.74
C GLY A 61 12.04 -15.98 -20.04
N GLY A 62 12.24 -14.66 -20.01
CA GLY A 62 12.53 -13.82 -21.19
C GLY A 62 11.34 -12.99 -21.66
N LYS A 63 11.45 -12.37 -22.85
CA LYS A 63 10.35 -11.56 -23.42
C LYS A 63 9.23 -12.47 -23.90
N GLN A 64 8.07 -12.42 -23.24
CA GLN A 64 6.88 -13.17 -23.63
C GLN A 64 5.81 -12.22 -24.16
N GLN A 65 5.11 -12.62 -25.22
CA GLN A 65 3.98 -11.87 -25.73
C GLN A 65 2.75 -12.20 -24.86
N LEU A 66 2.23 -11.20 -24.16
CA LEU A 66 1.04 -11.30 -23.34
C LEU A 66 -0.11 -10.53 -23.99
N THR A 67 -1.33 -11.05 -23.80
CA THR A 67 -2.55 -10.39 -24.24
C THR A 67 -3.15 -9.64 -23.06
N PHE A 68 -3.41 -8.35 -23.27
CA PHE A 68 -4.10 -7.47 -22.34
C PHE A 68 -5.47 -7.10 -22.92
N ILE A 69 -6.47 -7.01 -22.04
CA ILE A 69 -7.83 -6.65 -22.38
C ILE A 69 -8.26 -5.41 -21.61
N ASN A 70 -9.03 -4.53 -22.25
CA ASN A 70 -9.60 -3.37 -21.58
C ASN A 70 -10.73 -3.78 -20.62
N GLU A 71 -11.15 -2.84 -19.79
CA GLU A 71 -12.16 -3.05 -18.75
C GLU A 71 -13.53 -3.55 -19.29
N PRO A 72 -14.08 -3.04 -20.41
CA PRO A 72 -15.27 -3.63 -21.02
C PRO A 72 -15.13 -5.11 -21.39
N ASN A 73 -13.98 -5.51 -21.94
CA ASN A 73 -13.72 -6.92 -22.25
C ASN A 73 -13.54 -7.74 -20.98
N LEU A 74 -12.92 -7.20 -19.92
CA LEU A 74 -12.82 -7.87 -18.62
C LEU A 74 -14.22 -8.20 -18.07
N TYR A 75 -15.13 -7.23 -18.06
CA TYR A 75 -16.50 -7.45 -17.60
C TYR A 75 -17.24 -8.50 -18.43
N ARG A 76 -17.06 -8.52 -19.75
CA ARG A 76 -17.63 -9.58 -20.62
C ARG A 76 -17.15 -10.97 -20.22
N VAL A 77 -15.88 -11.13 -19.85
CA VAL A 77 -15.34 -12.42 -19.38
C VAL A 77 -15.95 -12.79 -18.03
N ILE A 78 -15.99 -11.85 -17.07
CA ILE A 78 -16.50 -12.11 -15.71
C ILE A 78 -17.98 -12.48 -15.75
N PHE A 79 -18.82 -11.75 -16.49
CA PHE A 79 -20.26 -11.99 -16.59
C PHE A 79 -20.62 -13.30 -17.32
N ARG A 80 -19.69 -13.92 -18.05
CA ARG A 80 -19.88 -15.23 -18.68
C ARG A 80 -19.43 -16.40 -17.80
N SER A 81 -18.72 -16.14 -16.71
CA SER A 81 -18.17 -17.18 -15.84
C SER A 81 -19.19 -17.66 -14.80
N ASN A 82 -19.17 -18.97 -14.52
CA ASN A 82 -19.97 -19.61 -13.48
C ASN A 82 -19.19 -19.86 -12.18
N LYS A 83 -17.94 -19.40 -12.09
CA LYS A 83 -17.11 -19.58 -10.89
C LYS A 83 -17.68 -18.83 -9.69
N PRO A 84 -17.55 -19.37 -8.46
CA PRO A 84 -18.00 -18.68 -7.25
C PRO A 84 -17.47 -17.26 -7.12
N GLU A 85 -16.19 -17.03 -7.47
CA GLU A 85 -15.54 -15.73 -7.40
C GLU A 85 -16.14 -14.75 -8.41
N ALA A 86 -16.48 -15.24 -9.61
CA ALA A 86 -17.18 -14.43 -10.60
C ALA A 86 -18.60 -14.12 -10.14
N ARG A 87 -19.33 -15.10 -9.60
CA ARG A 87 -20.69 -14.91 -9.07
C ARG A 87 -20.75 -13.88 -7.95
N GLN A 88 -19.79 -13.90 -7.01
CA GLN A 88 -19.71 -12.88 -5.97
C GLN A 88 -19.61 -11.47 -6.55
N PHE A 89 -18.77 -11.28 -7.56
CA PHE A 89 -18.66 -9.99 -8.25
C PHE A 89 -19.95 -9.65 -9.00
N GLN A 90 -20.54 -10.61 -9.71
CA GLN A 90 -21.81 -10.42 -10.44
C GLN A 90 -22.94 -10.02 -9.49
N ASP A 91 -23.10 -10.72 -8.37
CA ASP A 91 -24.14 -10.46 -7.37
C ASP A 91 -23.99 -9.06 -6.79
N TRP A 92 -22.77 -8.65 -6.44
CA TRP A 92 -22.49 -7.29 -5.98
C TRP A 92 -22.84 -6.24 -7.05
N VAL A 93 -22.45 -6.47 -8.31
CA VAL A 93 -22.78 -5.53 -9.39
C VAL A 93 -24.29 -5.46 -9.64
N PHE A 94 -24.98 -6.60 -9.67
CA PHE A 94 -26.39 -6.69 -10.03
C PHE A 94 -27.33 -6.25 -8.91
N ASN A 95 -26.98 -6.48 -7.65
CA ASN A 95 -27.84 -6.18 -6.51
C ASN A 95 -27.52 -4.83 -5.86
N ASP A 96 -26.25 -4.40 -5.89
CA ASP A 96 -25.83 -3.16 -5.24
C ASP A 96 -25.52 -2.06 -6.26
N VAL A 97 -24.58 -2.30 -7.17
CA VAL A 97 -24.01 -1.25 -8.04
C VAL A 97 -25.03 -0.74 -9.06
N LEU A 98 -25.55 -1.63 -9.92
CA LEU A 98 -26.49 -1.24 -10.98
C LEU A 98 -27.81 -0.69 -10.43
N PRO A 99 -28.42 -1.29 -9.38
CA PRO A 99 -29.62 -0.72 -8.78
C PRO A 99 -29.39 0.65 -8.16
N ALA A 100 -28.23 0.88 -7.52
CA ALA A 100 -27.88 2.20 -6.99
C ALA A 100 -27.73 3.24 -8.11
N ILE A 101 -26.97 2.94 -9.16
CA ILE A 101 -26.82 3.84 -10.32
C ILE A 101 -28.18 4.14 -10.96
N ARG A 102 -29.01 3.12 -11.18
CA ARG A 102 -30.36 3.30 -11.77
C ARG A 102 -31.24 4.20 -10.90
N LYS A 103 -31.18 4.06 -9.56
CA LYS A 103 -32.02 4.81 -8.62
C LYS A 103 -31.55 6.25 -8.40
N THR A 104 -30.24 6.48 -8.31
CA THR A 104 -29.68 7.75 -7.83
C THR A 104 -28.82 8.48 -8.87
N GLY A 105 -28.58 7.86 -10.01
CA GLY A 105 -27.67 8.35 -11.05
C GLY A 105 -26.19 8.14 -10.75
N ARG A 106 -25.83 7.55 -9.60
CA ARG A 106 -24.43 7.30 -9.21
C ARG A 106 -24.29 6.12 -8.25
N TYR A 107 -23.17 5.42 -8.34
CA TYR A 107 -22.75 4.51 -7.28
C TYR A 107 -21.75 5.25 -6.38
N GLN A 108 -22.10 5.40 -5.11
CA GLN A 108 -21.13 5.73 -4.09
C GLN A 108 -20.73 4.41 -3.45
N HIS A 109 -19.46 4.04 -3.56
CA HIS A 109 -18.95 2.95 -2.75
C HIS A 109 -19.33 3.27 -1.30
N PRO A 110 -19.83 2.31 -0.52
CA PRO A 110 -19.93 2.50 0.91
C PRO A 110 -18.51 2.76 1.40
N VAL A 111 -18.15 4.04 1.53
CA VAL A 111 -17.12 4.45 2.48
C VAL A 111 -17.65 3.91 3.78
N ALA A 112 -16.85 3.11 4.50
CA ALA A 112 -17.24 2.62 5.80
C ALA A 112 -17.68 3.84 6.62
N THR A 113 -18.99 4.11 6.68
CA THR A 113 -19.52 5.19 7.49
C THR A 113 -19.35 4.66 8.89
N ARG A 114 -18.22 5.02 9.49
CA ARG A 114 -17.90 4.71 10.87
C ARG A 114 -19.11 5.12 11.69
N ARG A 115 -19.58 4.18 12.52
CA ARG A 115 -20.84 4.31 13.25
C ARG A 115 -20.81 5.64 14.00
N ARG A 116 -21.81 6.50 13.76
CA ARG A 116 -21.98 7.84 14.36
C ARG A 116 -22.18 7.82 15.89
N THR A 117 -21.92 6.69 16.55
CA THR A 117 -22.08 6.44 17.99
C THR A 117 -20.76 6.25 18.73
N ALA A 118 -19.62 6.28 18.04
CA ALA A 118 -18.32 6.10 18.69
C ALA A 118 -17.87 7.39 19.38
N GLU A 119 -17.51 7.27 20.66
CA GLU A 119 -16.99 8.39 21.46
C GLU A 119 -15.70 8.95 20.81
N PRO A 120 -15.62 10.27 20.53
CA PRO A 120 -14.42 10.86 19.96
C PRO A 120 -13.27 10.88 20.97
N LEU A 121 -12.02 10.84 20.48
CA LEU A 121 -10.85 11.03 21.31
C LEU A 121 -10.85 12.44 21.93
N THR A 122 -10.41 12.51 23.19
CA THR A 122 -10.34 13.79 23.91
C THR A 122 -9.18 14.65 23.38
N SER A 123 -9.18 15.94 23.73
CA SER A 123 -8.07 16.83 23.43
C SER A 123 -6.75 16.34 24.04
N THR A 124 -6.81 15.73 25.23
CA THR A 124 -5.64 15.13 25.91
C THR A 124 -5.09 13.94 25.13
N ASP A 125 -5.96 13.06 24.62
CA ASP A 125 -5.55 11.90 23.80
C ASP A 125 -4.87 12.37 22.51
N MET A 126 -5.45 13.38 21.86
CA MET A 126 -4.88 13.99 20.66
C MET A 126 -3.55 14.72 20.91
N GLN A 127 -3.39 15.38 22.06
CA GLN A 127 -2.10 15.96 22.46
C GLN A 127 -1.04 14.89 22.68
N ASN A 128 -1.40 13.79 23.34
CA ASN A 128 -0.48 12.67 23.58
C ASN A 128 -0.07 12.00 22.25
N LEU A 129 -1.02 11.81 21.33
CA LEU A 129 -0.76 11.26 19.99
C LEU A 129 0.13 12.19 19.16
N ASN A 130 -0.15 13.50 19.17
CA ASN A 130 0.70 14.48 18.47
C ASN A 130 2.12 14.48 19.05
N TRP A 131 2.25 14.47 20.38
CA TRP A 131 3.55 14.38 21.04
C TRP A 131 4.32 13.12 20.61
N LEU A 132 3.66 11.96 20.55
CA LEU A 132 4.25 10.71 20.05
C LEU A 132 4.77 10.87 18.62
N VAL A 133 3.95 11.41 17.72
CA VAL A 133 4.35 11.66 16.31
C VAL A 133 5.56 12.59 16.24
N GLN A 134 5.59 13.67 17.02
CA GLN A 134 6.74 14.59 17.04
C GLN A 134 8.02 13.90 17.53
N ASN A 135 7.92 13.02 18.53
CA ASN A 135 9.08 12.25 19.00
C ASN A 135 9.61 11.27 17.94
N MET A 136 8.71 10.60 17.21
CA MET A 136 9.09 9.68 16.13
C MET A 136 9.88 10.36 15.01
N VAL A 137 9.62 11.65 14.75
CA VAL A 137 10.25 12.40 13.67
C VAL A 137 11.42 13.29 14.11
N ARG A 138 11.61 13.53 15.42
CA ARG A 138 12.58 14.51 15.93
C ARG A 138 14.00 14.30 15.39
N SER A 139 14.44 13.06 15.27
CA SER A 139 15.77 12.68 14.77
C SER A 139 15.88 12.63 13.24
N LEU A 140 14.77 12.77 12.51
CA LEU A 140 14.74 12.70 11.05
C LEU A 140 14.91 14.09 10.43
N ARG A 141 15.67 14.18 9.33
CA ARG A 141 15.96 15.46 8.65
C ARG A 141 14.73 16.12 8.02
N TYR A 142 13.85 15.33 7.40
CA TYR A 142 12.68 15.84 6.65
C TYR A 142 11.39 15.71 7.45
N GLN A 143 11.36 16.33 8.64
CA GLN A 143 10.27 16.15 9.62
C GLN A 143 8.88 16.35 9.02
N GLY A 144 8.66 17.42 8.23
CA GLY A 144 7.35 17.70 7.63
C GLY A 144 6.83 16.61 6.68
N VAL A 145 7.71 15.93 5.94
CA VAL A 145 7.34 14.83 5.05
C VAL A 145 6.96 13.60 5.88
N TRP A 146 7.78 13.27 6.88
CA TRP A 146 7.53 12.15 7.78
C TRP A 146 6.25 12.34 8.60
N THR A 147 6.01 13.53 9.15
CA THR A 147 4.79 13.84 9.90
C THR A 147 3.55 13.62 9.05
N ARG A 148 3.54 14.10 7.80
CA ARG A 148 2.41 13.88 6.87
C ARG A 148 2.22 12.40 6.55
N ALA A 149 3.31 11.68 6.29
CA ALA A 149 3.26 10.25 6.00
C ALA A 149 2.77 9.43 7.20
N ILE A 150 3.20 9.78 8.42
CA ILE A 150 2.74 9.14 9.66
C ILE A 150 1.25 9.36 9.87
N TRP A 151 0.77 10.60 9.76
CA TRP A 151 -0.66 10.87 9.86
C TRP A 151 -1.47 10.15 8.78
N TYR A 152 -0.97 10.09 7.55
CA TYR A 152 -1.58 9.29 6.49
C TYR A 152 -1.64 7.79 6.86
N SER A 153 -0.56 7.24 7.41
CA SER A 153 -0.49 5.84 7.84
C SER A 153 -1.47 5.53 8.98
N LEU A 154 -1.57 6.40 9.98
CA LEU A 154 -2.53 6.27 11.08
C LEU A 154 -3.98 6.29 10.55
N ARG A 155 -4.28 7.18 9.60
CA ARG A 155 -5.60 7.29 8.97
C ARG A 155 -5.95 6.04 8.15
N GLN A 156 -4.99 5.45 7.45
CA GLN A 156 -5.16 4.19 6.73
C GLN A 156 -5.39 3.01 7.70
N ALA A 157 -4.63 2.96 8.80
CA ALA A 157 -4.76 1.91 9.80
C ALA A 157 -6.13 1.92 10.52
N THR A 158 -6.70 3.11 10.75
CA THR A 158 -8.02 3.24 11.37
C THR A 158 -9.16 3.23 10.37
N GLY A 159 -8.91 3.53 9.10
CA GLY A 159 -9.95 3.69 8.09
C GLY A 159 -10.79 4.97 8.24
N SER A 160 -10.39 5.93 9.10
CA SER A 160 -11.05 7.24 9.20
C SER A 160 -10.34 8.27 8.35
N PRO A 161 -10.84 8.61 7.15
CA PRO A 161 -10.24 9.67 6.32
C PRO A 161 -10.36 11.05 6.97
N SER A 162 -9.46 11.96 6.60
CA SER A 162 -9.63 13.38 6.95
C SER A 162 -10.88 13.94 6.26
N PRO A 163 -11.76 14.71 6.93
CA PRO A 163 -11.58 15.42 8.21
C PRO A 163 -12.18 14.72 9.45
N GLU A 164 -12.50 13.43 9.38
CA GLU A 164 -13.16 12.73 10.49
C GLU A 164 -12.30 12.73 11.76
N GLN A 165 -12.92 12.76 12.94
CA GLN A 165 -12.18 12.63 14.20
C GLN A 165 -11.84 11.17 14.45
N PHE A 166 -10.72 10.93 15.15
CA PHE A 166 -10.46 9.60 15.68
C PHE A 166 -11.39 9.33 16.88
N CYS A 167 -11.81 8.08 17.02
CA CYS A 167 -12.67 7.61 18.10
C CYS A 167 -11.94 6.65 19.05
N VAL A 168 -12.54 6.38 20.21
CA VAL A 168 -12.00 5.40 21.19
C VAL A 168 -11.82 4.01 20.57
N GLU A 169 -12.71 3.61 19.66
CA GLU A 169 -12.61 2.35 18.90
C GLU A 169 -11.34 2.26 18.03
N ASP A 170 -10.71 3.39 17.73
CA ASP A 170 -9.52 3.50 16.88
C ASP A 170 -8.25 3.21 17.64
N LEU A 171 -8.29 3.31 18.97
CA LEU A 171 -7.11 3.24 19.84
C LEU A 171 -6.29 1.97 19.61
N PRO A 172 -6.87 0.76 19.50
CA PRO A 172 -6.07 -0.44 19.25
C PRO A 172 -5.27 -0.35 17.95
N ALA A 173 -5.90 0.13 16.87
CA ALA A 173 -5.25 0.30 15.57
C ALA A 173 -4.20 1.42 15.58
N LEU A 174 -4.51 2.56 16.22
CA LEU A 174 -3.57 3.67 16.40
C LEU A 174 -2.33 3.23 17.20
N ILE A 175 -2.51 2.51 18.30
CA ILE A 175 -1.42 2.02 19.16
C ILE A 175 -0.53 1.04 18.39
N GLN A 176 -1.13 0.07 17.70
CA GLN A 176 -0.40 -0.90 16.90
C GLN A 176 0.42 -0.22 15.81
N GLU A 177 -0.18 0.74 15.11
CA GLU A 177 0.47 1.46 14.03
C GLU A 177 1.56 2.40 14.55
N CYS A 178 1.35 3.10 15.66
CA CYS A 178 2.39 3.88 16.33
C CYS A 178 3.60 3.02 16.70
N ARG A 179 3.39 1.82 17.26
CA ARG A 179 4.47 0.88 17.58
C ARG A 179 5.27 0.51 16.33
N ARG A 180 4.59 0.15 15.25
CA ARG A 180 5.21 -0.18 13.95
C ARG A 180 6.04 1.00 13.43
N ILE A 181 5.49 2.20 13.47
CA ILE A 181 6.16 3.43 13.02
C ILE A 181 7.41 3.72 13.85
N ILE A 182 7.36 3.60 15.19
CA ILE A 182 8.54 3.81 16.04
C ILE A 182 9.68 2.86 15.68
N THR A 183 9.34 1.59 15.39
CA THR A 183 10.33 0.63 14.92
C THR A 183 10.94 1.05 13.58
N VAL A 184 10.09 1.43 12.61
CA VAL A 184 10.56 1.86 11.27
C VAL A 184 11.43 3.12 11.36
N THR A 185 11.00 4.16 12.06
CA THR A 185 11.77 5.41 12.19
C THR A 185 13.06 5.17 12.97
N GLY A 186 13.05 4.28 13.96
CA GLY A 186 14.24 3.81 14.65
C GLY A 186 15.28 3.17 13.74
N LEU A 187 14.84 2.21 12.92
CA LEU A 187 15.69 1.50 11.96
C LEU A 187 16.31 2.45 10.93
N VAL A 188 15.51 3.38 10.40
CA VAL A 188 15.98 4.40 9.45
C VAL A 188 17.07 5.27 10.10
N ASN A 189 16.81 5.77 11.31
CA ASN A 189 17.78 6.60 12.03
C ASN A 189 19.09 5.86 12.32
N GLU A 190 19.03 4.60 12.75
CA GLU A 190 20.22 3.80 13.01
C GLU A 190 21.07 3.63 11.75
N LYS A 191 20.42 3.32 10.62
CA LYS A 191 21.09 3.12 9.33
C LYS A 191 21.74 4.43 8.84
N VAL A 192 21.05 5.55 8.94
CA VAL A 192 21.62 6.88 8.61
C VAL A 192 22.82 7.19 9.51
N ALA A 193 22.70 6.98 10.82
CA ALA A 193 23.79 7.24 11.77
C ALA A 193 25.01 6.33 11.52
N LYS A 194 24.81 5.09 11.05
CA LYS A 194 25.92 4.21 10.65
C LYS A 194 26.60 4.72 9.39
N PHE A 195 25.81 5.10 8.38
CA PHE A 195 26.32 5.67 7.14
C PHE A 195 27.16 6.94 7.39
N GLU A 196 26.63 7.88 8.19
CA GLU A 196 27.32 9.11 8.54
C GLU A 196 28.66 8.85 9.26
N ARG A 197 28.68 7.88 10.19
CA ARG A 197 29.90 7.50 10.91
C ARG A 197 30.97 6.93 9.99
N GLU A 198 30.60 6.03 9.06
CA GLU A 198 31.58 5.44 8.14
C GLU A 198 32.05 6.45 7.09
N ALA A 199 31.17 7.30 6.57
CA ALA A 199 31.55 8.39 5.68
C ALA A 199 32.57 9.33 6.35
N ALA A 200 32.30 9.76 7.60
CA ALA A 200 33.24 10.60 8.35
C ALA A 200 34.58 9.89 8.62
N ARG A 201 34.56 8.60 8.96
CA ARG A 201 35.79 7.83 9.20
C ARG A 201 36.62 7.68 7.92
N ARG A 202 36.01 7.26 6.81
CA ARG A 202 36.74 6.91 5.59
C ARG A 202 37.13 8.13 4.76
N ILE A 203 36.21 9.08 4.59
CA ILE A 203 36.44 10.27 3.76
C ILE A 203 37.25 11.32 4.55
N LEU A 204 36.82 11.68 5.77
CA LEU A 204 37.47 12.78 6.49
C LEU A 204 38.73 12.35 7.24
N ARG A 205 38.71 11.20 7.95
CA ARG A 205 39.88 10.75 8.74
C ARG A 205 40.91 10.01 7.90
N LYS A 206 40.47 9.06 7.06
CA LYS A 206 41.38 8.25 6.23
C LYS A 206 41.70 8.86 4.85
N ARG A 207 41.02 9.94 4.45
CA ARG A 207 41.18 10.63 3.16
C ARG A 207 41.08 9.69 1.95
N GLU A 208 40.21 8.69 2.05
CA GLU A 208 39.89 7.82 0.92
C GLU A 208 39.12 8.59 -0.17
N ASP A 209 39.13 8.08 -1.41
CA ASP A 209 38.40 8.69 -2.52
C ASP A 209 36.90 8.76 -2.23
N CYS A 210 36.35 9.97 -2.28
CA CYS A 210 34.96 10.25 -1.89
C CYS A 210 33.94 9.50 -2.76
N GLN A 211 34.14 9.49 -4.09
CA GLN A 211 33.21 8.88 -5.03
C GLN A 211 33.17 7.37 -4.85
N MET A 212 34.34 6.75 -4.67
CA MET A 212 34.48 5.32 -4.40
C MET A 212 33.80 4.93 -3.09
N VAL A 213 34.07 5.66 -1.99
CA VAL A 213 33.51 5.37 -0.67
C VAL A 213 31.99 5.50 -0.67
N ILE A 214 31.44 6.57 -1.25
CA ILE A 214 29.98 6.75 -1.34
C ILE A 214 29.34 5.60 -2.13
N SER A 215 29.92 5.23 -3.27
CA SER A 215 29.40 4.13 -4.11
C SER A 215 29.49 2.76 -3.43
N GLN A 216 30.46 2.55 -2.53
CA GLN A 216 30.55 1.34 -1.73
C GLN A 216 29.51 1.33 -0.61
N LEU A 217 29.38 2.44 0.14
CA LEU A 217 28.41 2.56 1.22
C LEU A 217 26.96 2.45 0.71
N GLN A 218 26.67 2.97 -0.48
CA GLN A 218 25.37 2.79 -1.14
C GLN A 218 25.09 1.31 -1.43
N ARG A 219 26.04 0.59 -2.02
CA ARG A 219 25.89 -0.85 -2.28
C ARG A 219 25.69 -1.66 -1.00
N GLU A 220 26.43 -1.33 0.07
CA GLU A 220 26.27 -1.96 1.38
C GLU A 220 24.90 -1.63 2.01
N PHE A 221 24.35 -0.45 1.74
CA PHE A 221 23.03 -0.07 2.20
C PHE A 221 21.94 -0.87 1.47
N ASP A 222 22.05 -0.97 0.14
CA ASP A 222 21.12 -1.73 -0.70
C ASP A 222 21.16 -3.23 -0.40
N SER A 223 22.33 -3.80 -0.10
CA SER A 223 22.47 -5.22 0.23
C SER A 223 21.97 -5.59 1.62
N ASN A 224 21.97 -4.65 2.58
CA ASN A 224 21.61 -4.93 3.98
C ASN A 224 20.14 -4.68 4.31
N GLY A 225 19.35 -4.13 3.38
CA GLY A 225 17.93 -3.84 3.57
C GLY A 225 17.57 -3.13 4.89
N LEU A 226 16.27 -3.08 5.18
CA LEU A 226 15.75 -2.83 6.53
C LEU A 226 15.53 -4.19 7.22
N SER A 227 16.59 -4.94 7.51
CA SER A 227 16.46 -6.19 8.27
C SER A 227 16.07 -5.89 9.73
N GLY A 228 15.09 -6.64 10.24
CA GLY A 228 14.42 -6.40 11.53
C GLY A 228 15.18 -6.83 12.79
N ASP A 229 16.42 -7.30 12.67
CA ASP A 229 17.18 -7.85 13.80
C ASP A 229 17.56 -6.82 14.88
N ASN A 230 17.51 -5.52 14.56
CA ASN A 230 17.72 -4.43 15.52
C ASN A 230 16.42 -3.66 15.75
N VAL A 231 15.43 -4.28 16.40
CA VAL A 231 14.24 -3.54 16.84
C VAL A 231 14.67 -2.48 17.86
N ARG A 232 14.59 -1.20 17.48
CA ARG A 232 14.76 -0.07 18.42
C ARG A 232 13.84 -0.32 19.61
N ARG A 233 14.42 -0.47 20.81
CA ARG A 233 13.64 -0.58 22.05
C ARG A 233 12.96 0.76 22.31
N LEU A 234 11.66 0.70 22.63
CA LEU A 234 10.88 1.88 23.00
C LEU A 234 11.53 2.59 24.18
N GLU A 235 11.71 3.90 24.08
CA GLU A 235 12.22 4.71 25.19
C GLU A 235 11.15 4.83 26.29
N ARG A 236 11.56 5.06 27.55
CA ARG A 236 10.64 5.11 28.71
C ARG A 236 9.45 6.05 28.50
N TYR A 237 9.67 7.19 27.84
CA TYR A 237 8.61 8.17 27.57
C TYR A 237 7.65 7.74 26.46
N GLU A 238 8.13 7.02 25.43
CA GLU A 238 7.28 6.43 24.38
C GLU A 238 6.38 5.34 24.98
N GLN A 239 6.93 4.52 25.88
CA GLN A 239 6.17 3.51 26.61
C GLN A 239 5.07 4.13 27.48
N ILE A 240 5.37 5.21 28.21
CA ILE A 240 4.39 5.93 29.04
C ILE A 240 3.28 6.52 28.17
N ALA A 241 3.63 7.12 27.04
CA ALA A 241 2.64 7.72 26.14
C ALA A 241 1.72 6.67 25.49
N LEU A 242 2.25 5.50 25.10
CA LEU A 242 1.45 4.36 24.64
C LEU A 242 0.57 3.80 25.76
N ALA A 243 1.11 3.64 26.98
CA ALA A 243 0.35 3.15 28.13
C ALA A 243 -0.84 4.07 28.49
N ARG A 244 -0.70 5.39 28.31
CA ARG A 244 -1.82 6.34 28.47
C ARG A 244 -2.93 6.11 27.43
N LEU A 245 -2.57 5.79 26.19
CA LEU A 245 -3.56 5.44 25.17
C LEU A 245 -4.21 4.09 25.47
N GLU A 246 -3.45 3.12 25.98
CA GLU A 246 -3.96 1.80 26.40
C GLU A 246 -4.93 1.88 27.57
N GLN A 247 -4.66 2.76 28.55
CA GLN A 247 -5.57 3.02 29.68
C GLN A 247 -6.93 3.55 29.22
N ARG A 248 -7.02 4.15 28.03
CA ARG A 248 -8.26 4.69 27.47
C ARG A 248 -9.10 3.63 26.73
N VAL A 249 -8.53 2.46 26.45
CA VAL A 249 -9.20 1.33 25.77
C VAL A 249 -10.17 0.58 26.71
N VAL A 250 -9.98 0.73 28.03
CA VAL A 250 -10.80 0.11 29.10
C VAL A 250 -11.87 1.09 29.57
#